data_AF-A0A2T1CNM3-F1
#
_entry.id   AF-A0A2T1CNM3-F1
#
_cell.length_a   1.000
_cell.length_b   1.000
_cell.length_c   1.000
_cell.angle_alpha   90.00
_cell.angle_beta   90.00
_cell.angle_gamma   90.00
#
_symmetry.space_group_name_H-M   'P 1'
#
loop_
_entity.id
_entity.type
_entity.pdbx_description
1 polymer ?
#
loop_
_entity_poly.entity_id
_entity_poly.type
_entity_poly.pdbx_seq_one_letter_code
_entity_poly.pdbx_strand_id
1 'polypeptide(L)'
;MQKNLINNNINSFTSGKNDKAIFLFIGFALWFISPILGIFALLYFVHLNKKENSRINLLILLLVVITITVFVSSVDIISDLAVYVNNYELLGKETPFEVAGGGGFEFVMWLVSYPIYVLSGGSRYAFIFFWSLVINLVTFLVIIKVFSPRKYALLALFIVATPNFIGYQAFLLRQYIAMIIFFVALIYLDKKIWLWAIYLLSVLTHIGNLLFLPILLLYNKVKILESKITVFFVVIFGMTAAFSASIVFDLASFVAKFLPSPYSSIILIKTYRYGREQVASSDLGIAFVEQFIVFMIIILLVNNKVVKHPQEKVLKFLYPIFLAIMFMGRNIFLFSNRFAFIFFPFGGLFYYFIIEHKLKIFKREIISFLLLAKIAYFIYFMNIMNNGDTVLSFMHGNTLGSNFFDYIEIVYDGFTEDVKIKELPDRIII
;
A
#
# COMPACT_ATOMS: atom_id res chain seq x y z
N MET A 1 -24.92 37.22 19.39
CA MET A 1 -25.12 37.47 17.94
C MET A 1 -23.81 37.41 17.14
N GLN A 2 -22.74 38.11 17.52
CA GLN A 2 -21.43 38.06 16.80
C GLN A 2 -20.79 36.66 16.68
N LYS A 3 -20.95 35.79 17.69
CA LYS A 3 -20.44 34.40 17.65
C LYS A 3 -21.11 33.52 16.57
N ASN A 4 -22.36 33.82 16.20
CA ASN A 4 -23.08 33.14 15.12
C ASN A 4 -22.70 33.68 13.73
N LEU A 5 -22.34 34.97 13.63
CA LEU A 5 -21.84 35.56 12.40
C LEU A 5 -20.44 35.05 12.03
N ILE A 6 -19.56 34.87 13.02
CA ILE A 6 -18.22 34.30 12.80
C ILE A 6 -18.31 32.83 12.37
N ASN A 7 -19.17 32.02 13.00
CA ASN A 7 -19.40 30.63 12.60
C ASN A 7 -20.06 30.51 11.21
N ASN A 8 -20.94 31.44 10.83
CA ASN A 8 -21.55 31.44 9.50
C ASN A 8 -20.56 31.86 8.41
N ASN A 9 -19.67 32.82 8.68
CA ASN A 9 -18.67 33.25 7.70
C ASN A 9 -17.58 32.20 7.48
N ILE A 10 -17.13 31.49 8.51
CA ILE A 10 -16.13 30.40 8.37
C ILE A 10 -16.71 29.19 7.62
N ASN A 11 -18.00 28.89 7.79
CA ASN A 11 -18.70 27.85 7.03
C ASN A 11 -18.98 28.25 5.57
N SER A 12 -19.10 29.55 5.29
CA SER A 12 -19.27 30.08 3.93
C SER A 12 -17.97 30.11 3.12
N PHE A 13 -16.80 30.21 3.79
CA PHE A 13 -15.49 30.28 3.13
C PHE A 13 -14.93 28.92 2.68
N THR A 14 -15.63 27.82 2.97
CA THR A 14 -15.11 26.46 2.75
C THR A 14 -16.10 25.52 2.04
N SER A 15 -17.17 26.08 1.45
CA SER A 15 -18.15 25.27 0.72
C SER A 15 -18.82 26.01 -0.45
N GLY A 16 -18.17 27.03 -1.01
CA GLY A 16 -18.66 27.73 -2.19
C GLY A 16 -18.65 26.81 -3.42
N LYS A 17 -19.59 27.02 -4.35
CA LYS A 17 -19.52 26.38 -5.69
C LYS A 17 -18.19 26.72 -6.39
N ASN A 18 -17.63 27.90 -6.10
CA ASN A 18 -16.37 28.40 -6.64
C ASN A 18 -15.16 27.56 -6.18
N ASP A 19 -15.10 27.14 -4.91
CA ASP A 19 -13.99 26.36 -4.36
C ASP A 19 -13.82 25.03 -5.10
N LYS A 20 -14.95 24.36 -5.40
CA LYS A 20 -14.94 23.09 -6.14
C LYS A 20 -14.42 23.26 -7.56
N ALA A 21 -14.83 24.32 -8.26
CA ALA A 21 -14.35 24.60 -9.61
C ALA A 21 -12.85 24.92 -9.61
N ILE A 22 -12.36 25.65 -8.61
CA ILE A 22 -10.94 25.96 -8.43
C ILE A 22 -10.12 24.68 -8.23
N PHE A 23 -10.52 23.79 -7.32
CA PHE A 23 -9.80 22.52 -7.12
C PHE A 23 -9.83 21.61 -8.35
N LEU A 24 -10.93 21.62 -9.11
CA LEU A 24 -11.01 20.87 -10.37
C LEU A 24 -10.04 21.43 -11.42
N PHE A 25 -10.03 22.76 -11.59
CA PHE A 25 -9.16 23.43 -12.55
C PHE A 25 -7.68 23.28 -12.19
N ILE A 26 -7.32 23.54 -10.93
CA ILE A 26 -5.96 23.31 -10.42
C ILE A 26 -5.59 21.85 -10.54
N GLY A 27 -6.51 20.93 -10.25
CA GLY A 27 -6.30 19.50 -10.37
C GLY A 27 -5.96 19.08 -11.80
N PHE A 28 -6.71 19.55 -12.79
CA PHE A 28 -6.41 19.28 -14.19
C PHE A 28 -5.15 19.98 -14.69
N ALA A 29 -4.90 21.23 -14.28
CA ALA A 29 -3.69 21.95 -14.66
C ALA A 29 -2.43 21.26 -14.11
N LEU A 30 -2.45 20.88 -12.83
CA LEU A 30 -1.38 20.09 -12.23
C LEU A 30 -1.28 18.71 -12.86
N TRP A 31 -2.40 18.05 -13.16
CA TRP A 31 -2.38 16.75 -13.82
C TRP A 31 -1.81 16.83 -15.23
N PHE A 32 -2.01 17.93 -15.95
CA PHE A 32 -1.42 18.11 -17.28
C PHE A 32 0.10 18.30 -17.21
N ILE A 33 0.59 19.04 -16.21
CA ILE A 33 2.03 19.34 -16.02
C ILE A 33 2.78 18.19 -15.36
N SER A 34 2.17 17.55 -14.36
CA SER A 34 2.71 16.44 -13.58
C SER A 34 1.55 15.54 -13.14
N PRO A 35 1.15 14.56 -13.98
CA PRO A 35 -0.01 13.71 -13.73
C PRO A 35 -0.02 13.09 -12.33
N ILE A 36 1.13 12.60 -11.84
CA ILE A 36 1.24 11.96 -10.52
C ILE A 36 0.96 12.91 -9.35
N LEU A 37 1.25 14.21 -9.47
CA LEU A 37 0.90 15.20 -8.45
C LEU A 37 -0.54 15.68 -8.59
N GLY A 38 -1.02 15.79 -9.83
CA GLY A 38 -2.39 16.20 -10.13
C GLY A 38 -3.46 15.30 -9.50
N ILE A 39 -3.19 14.00 -9.35
CA ILE A 39 -4.15 13.07 -8.73
C ILE A 39 -4.57 13.49 -7.31
N PHE A 40 -3.69 14.13 -6.53
CA PHE A 40 -4.03 14.56 -5.17
C PHE A 40 -5.10 15.65 -5.17
N ALA A 41 -4.93 16.67 -6.01
CA ALA A 41 -5.90 17.74 -6.16
C ALA A 41 -7.23 17.23 -6.75
N LEU A 42 -7.16 16.31 -7.72
CA LEU A 42 -8.33 15.66 -8.32
C LEU A 42 -9.11 14.80 -7.32
N LEU A 43 -8.45 13.96 -6.53
CA LEU A 43 -9.11 13.18 -5.48
C LEU A 43 -9.67 14.09 -4.37
N TYR A 44 -8.98 15.18 -4.04
CA TYR A 44 -9.50 16.17 -3.09
C TYR A 44 -10.77 16.84 -3.64
N PHE A 45 -10.82 17.18 -4.93
CA PHE A 45 -12.05 17.64 -5.57
C PHE A 45 -13.19 16.62 -5.40
N VAL A 46 -12.94 15.33 -5.65
CA VAL A 46 -13.95 14.27 -5.47
C VAL A 46 -14.43 14.21 -4.02
N HIS A 47 -13.52 14.38 -3.04
CA HIS A 47 -13.88 14.46 -1.62
C HIS A 47 -14.80 15.67 -1.30
N LEU A 48 -14.54 16.82 -1.91
CA LEU A 48 -15.37 18.03 -1.78
C LEU A 48 -16.71 17.88 -2.52
N ASN A 49 -16.72 17.19 -3.66
CA ASN A 49 -17.88 16.97 -4.50
C ASN A 49 -18.68 15.75 -4.04
N LYS A 50 -19.34 15.87 -2.89
CA LYS A 50 -20.16 14.82 -2.24
C LYS A 50 -21.45 14.42 -2.98
N LYS A 51 -21.57 14.69 -4.29
CA LYS A 51 -22.73 14.28 -5.07
C LYS A 51 -22.68 12.79 -5.33
N GLU A 52 -23.64 12.05 -4.77
CA GLU A 52 -23.84 10.63 -5.07
C GLU A 52 -24.05 10.44 -6.59
N ASN A 53 -23.45 9.39 -7.16
CA ASN A 53 -23.51 9.05 -8.58
C ASN A 53 -23.04 10.15 -9.55
N SER A 54 -22.17 11.06 -9.11
CA SER A 54 -21.58 12.06 -10.00
C SER A 54 -20.72 11.40 -11.08
N ARG A 55 -21.15 11.54 -12.35
CA ARG A 55 -20.37 11.09 -13.52
C ARG A 55 -18.97 11.71 -13.56
N ILE A 56 -18.85 12.96 -13.14
CA ILE A 56 -17.56 13.66 -13.05
C ILE A 56 -16.66 12.99 -12.01
N ASN A 57 -17.18 12.64 -10.83
CA ASN A 57 -16.39 11.91 -9.84
C ASN A 57 -15.93 10.56 -10.37
N LEU A 58 -16.82 9.81 -11.04
CA LEU A 58 -16.46 8.53 -11.65
C LEU A 58 -15.35 8.68 -12.69
N LEU A 59 -15.47 9.68 -13.57
CA LEU A 59 -14.48 9.97 -14.60
C LEU A 59 -13.12 10.36 -13.98
N ILE A 60 -13.13 11.19 -12.93
CA ILE A 60 -11.90 11.57 -12.22
C ILE A 60 -11.27 10.37 -11.51
N LEU A 61 -12.06 9.50 -10.87
CA LEU A 61 -11.53 8.29 -10.25
C LEU A 61 -10.90 7.36 -11.28
N LEU A 62 -11.56 7.19 -12.43
CA LEU A 62 -11.02 6.41 -13.54
C LEU A 62 -9.71 7.03 -14.07
N LEU A 63 -9.67 8.35 -14.20
CA LEU A 63 -8.47 9.08 -14.61
C LEU A 63 -7.31 8.85 -13.63
N VAL A 64 -7.58 8.93 -12.33
CA VAL A 64 -6.58 8.67 -11.28
C VAL A 64 -6.10 7.22 -11.35
N VAL A 65 -7.01 6.26 -11.50
CA VAL A 65 -6.65 4.84 -11.66
C VAL A 65 -5.74 4.65 -12.87
N ILE A 66 -6.10 5.19 -14.04
CA ILE A 66 -5.29 5.08 -15.26
C ILE A 66 -3.94 5.77 -15.07
N THR A 67 -3.90 6.94 -14.44
CA THR A 67 -2.64 7.69 -14.19
C THR A 67 -1.68 6.87 -13.34
N ILE A 68 -2.14 6.30 -12.23
CA ILE A 68 -1.30 5.46 -11.37
C ILE A 68 -0.89 4.18 -12.13
N THR A 69 -1.81 3.61 -12.92
CA THR A 69 -1.53 2.41 -13.72
C THR A 69 -0.37 2.64 -14.68
N VAL A 70 -0.43 3.71 -15.48
CA VAL A 70 0.61 4.09 -16.45
C VAL A 70 1.92 4.40 -15.74
N PHE A 71 1.85 5.17 -14.64
CA PHE A 71 3.05 5.48 -13.86
C PHE A 71 3.75 4.22 -13.38
N VAL A 72 3.01 3.28 -12.79
CA VAL A 72 3.59 2.03 -12.28
C VAL A 72 4.08 1.13 -13.41
N SER A 73 3.40 1.08 -14.56
CA SER A 73 3.82 0.26 -15.70
C SER A 73 5.05 0.80 -16.42
N SER A 74 5.45 2.04 -16.13
CA SER A 74 6.71 2.63 -16.62
C SER A 74 7.95 2.20 -15.84
N VAL A 75 7.81 1.30 -14.86
CA VAL A 75 8.93 0.83 -14.05
C VAL A 75 9.93 0.03 -14.89
N ASP A 76 11.21 0.23 -14.64
CA ASP A 76 12.26 -0.65 -15.18
C ASP A 76 12.03 -2.10 -14.72
N ILE A 77 12.11 -3.06 -15.65
CA ILE A 77 11.94 -4.48 -15.33
C ILE A 77 13.22 -5.04 -14.71
N ILE A 78 13.18 -5.26 -13.40
CA ILE A 78 14.31 -5.74 -12.57
C ILE A 78 13.83 -6.71 -11.48
N SER A 79 14.78 -7.45 -10.87
CA SER A 79 14.54 -8.25 -9.64
C SER A 79 13.31 -9.18 -9.76
N ASP A 80 12.41 -9.20 -8.77
CA ASP A 80 11.20 -10.04 -8.77
C ASP A 80 10.30 -9.79 -9.98
N LEU A 81 10.20 -8.54 -10.47
CA LEU A 81 9.42 -8.23 -11.66
C LEU A 81 9.97 -8.93 -12.90
N ALA A 82 11.30 -8.99 -13.05
CA ALA A 82 11.94 -9.72 -14.14
C ALA A 82 11.63 -11.22 -14.09
N VAL A 83 11.62 -11.81 -12.89
CA VAL A 83 11.23 -13.22 -12.70
C VAL A 83 9.77 -13.42 -13.14
N TYR A 84 8.87 -12.53 -12.76
CA TYR A 84 7.46 -12.65 -13.14
C TYR A 84 7.23 -12.47 -14.64
N VAL A 85 7.93 -11.53 -15.27
CA VAL A 85 7.85 -11.31 -16.71
C VAL A 85 8.39 -12.52 -17.48
N ASN A 86 9.54 -13.08 -17.06
CA ASN A 86 10.08 -14.30 -17.66
C ASN A 86 9.11 -15.48 -17.55
N ASN A 87 8.47 -15.66 -16.39
CA ASN A 87 7.47 -16.72 -16.21
C ASN A 87 6.21 -16.47 -17.06
N TYR A 88 5.81 -15.22 -17.25
CA TYR A 88 4.71 -14.87 -18.14
C TYR A 88 4.99 -15.27 -19.59
N GLU A 89 6.23 -15.14 -20.07
CA GLU A 89 6.62 -15.57 -21.42
C GLU A 89 6.47 -17.08 -21.63
N LEU A 90 6.68 -17.89 -20.58
CA LEU A 90 6.54 -19.34 -20.63
C LEU A 90 5.11 -19.79 -20.92
N LEU A 91 4.10 -18.93 -20.74
CA LEU A 91 2.69 -19.24 -21.06
C LEU A 91 2.43 -19.55 -22.53
N GLY A 92 3.40 -19.28 -23.43
CA GLY A 92 3.33 -19.72 -24.82
C GLY A 92 3.63 -21.20 -25.04
N LYS A 93 4.23 -21.86 -24.05
CA LYS A 93 4.68 -23.27 -24.14
C LYS A 93 4.16 -24.13 -23.00
N GLU A 94 3.94 -23.52 -21.83
CA GLU A 94 3.53 -24.17 -20.59
C GLU A 94 2.15 -23.68 -20.17
N THR A 95 1.40 -24.55 -19.49
CA THR A 95 0.14 -24.18 -18.87
C THR A 95 0.36 -23.29 -17.64
N PRO A 96 -0.63 -22.48 -17.22
CA PRO A 96 -0.54 -21.68 -16.00
C PRO A 96 -0.15 -22.45 -14.72
N PHE A 97 -0.44 -23.75 -14.66
CA PHE A 97 -0.10 -24.62 -13.54
C PHE A 97 1.36 -25.07 -13.57
N GLU A 98 1.91 -25.30 -14.77
CA GLU A 98 3.32 -25.67 -14.96
C GLU A 98 4.23 -24.48 -14.66
N VAL A 99 3.88 -23.28 -15.14
CA VAL A 99 4.59 -22.03 -14.82
C VAL A 99 4.61 -21.75 -13.31
N ALA A 100 3.60 -22.22 -12.57
CA ALA A 100 3.56 -22.13 -11.11
C ALA A 100 4.49 -23.14 -10.39
N GLY A 101 5.24 -23.96 -11.13
CA GLY A 101 6.14 -24.99 -10.61
C GLY A 101 5.45 -26.32 -10.30
N GLY A 102 4.26 -26.59 -10.86
CA GLY A 102 3.59 -27.90 -10.79
C GLY A 102 3.07 -28.33 -9.40
N GLY A 103 3.38 -27.59 -8.33
CA GLY A 103 3.02 -27.93 -6.94
C GLY A 103 1.58 -27.60 -6.52
N GLY A 104 0.71 -27.19 -7.43
CA GLY A 104 -0.72 -26.97 -7.18
C GLY A 104 -1.10 -25.65 -6.46
N PHE A 105 -0.13 -24.81 -6.09
CA PHE A 105 -0.36 -23.49 -5.49
C PHE A 105 0.28 -22.38 -6.36
N GLU A 106 -0.15 -21.14 -6.15
CA GLU A 106 0.38 -19.93 -6.81
C GLU A 106 0.12 -19.81 -8.32
N PHE A 107 -0.80 -20.62 -8.86
CA PHE A 107 -1.18 -20.60 -10.27
C PHE A 107 -2.13 -19.45 -10.66
N VAL A 108 -2.80 -18.82 -9.68
CA VAL A 108 -3.89 -17.87 -9.95
C VAL A 108 -3.42 -16.66 -10.77
N MET A 109 -2.22 -16.13 -10.47
CA MET A 109 -1.65 -15.02 -11.23
C MET A 109 -1.48 -15.41 -12.70
N TRP A 110 -0.93 -16.59 -12.98
CA TRP A 110 -0.71 -17.07 -14.34
C TRP A 110 -2.01 -17.39 -15.06
N LEU A 111 -2.97 -17.98 -14.36
CA LEU A 111 -4.28 -18.32 -14.92
C LEU A 111 -5.03 -17.06 -15.37
N VAL A 112 -4.99 -15.99 -14.57
CA VAL A 112 -5.60 -14.70 -14.92
C VAL A 112 -4.80 -13.96 -15.99
N SER A 113 -3.49 -14.18 -16.06
CA SER A 113 -2.62 -13.56 -17.07
C SER A 113 -2.71 -14.23 -18.45
N TYR A 114 -3.13 -15.50 -18.51
CA TYR A 114 -3.15 -16.27 -19.75
C TYR A 114 -4.02 -15.65 -20.87
N PRO A 115 -5.25 -15.17 -20.61
CA PRO A 115 -6.01 -14.45 -21.63
C PRO A 115 -5.28 -13.20 -22.15
N ILE A 116 -4.56 -12.49 -21.26
CA ILE A 116 -3.78 -11.31 -21.65
C ILE A 116 -2.64 -11.72 -22.56
N TYR A 117 -1.94 -12.81 -22.23
CA TYR A 117 -0.90 -13.38 -23.08
C TYR A 117 -1.40 -13.67 -24.50
N VAL A 118 -2.55 -14.35 -24.61
CA VAL A 118 -3.15 -14.69 -25.90
C VAL A 118 -3.54 -13.42 -26.69
N LEU A 119 -4.12 -12.42 -26.01
CA LEU A 119 -4.58 -11.19 -26.66
C LEU A 119 -3.44 -10.23 -27.06
N SER A 120 -2.36 -10.21 -26.29
CA SER A 120 -1.23 -9.29 -26.49
C SER A 120 -0.07 -9.89 -27.27
N GLY A 121 -0.15 -11.16 -27.65
CA GLY A 121 0.97 -11.89 -28.24
C GLY A 121 2.16 -12.05 -27.28
N GLY A 122 1.91 -12.05 -25.97
CA GLY A 122 2.93 -12.16 -24.94
C GLY A 122 3.68 -10.86 -24.60
N SER A 123 3.15 -9.68 -24.96
CA SER A 123 3.76 -8.39 -24.60
C SER A 123 3.95 -8.26 -23.09
N ARG A 124 5.19 -7.91 -22.71
CA ARG A 124 5.61 -7.70 -21.31
C ARG A 124 4.94 -6.48 -20.72
N TYR A 125 4.83 -5.39 -21.50
CA TYR A 125 4.16 -4.17 -21.07
C TYR A 125 2.68 -4.44 -20.80
N ALA A 126 2.00 -5.19 -21.68
CA ALA A 126 0.60 -5.55 -21.50
C ALA A 126 0.36 -6.31 -20.18
N PHE A 127 1.27 -7.21 -19.81
CA PHE A 127 1.22 -7.92 -18.53
C PHE A 127 1.34 -6.99 -17.32
N ILE A 128 2.34 -6.09 -17.33
CA ILE A 128 2.58 -5.15 -16.23
C ILE A 128 1.42 -4.15 -16.11
N PHE A 129 1.01 -3.58 -17.24
CA PHE A 129 -0.11 -2.65 -17.32
C PHE A 129 -1.41 -3.30 -16.83
N PHE A 130 -1.71 -4.53 -17.26
CA PHE A 130 -2.90 -5.26 -16.84
C PHE A 130 -2.96 -5.46 -15.32
N TRP A 131 -1.90 -5.99 -14.71
CA TRP A 131 -1.91 -6.21 -13.27
C TRP A 131 -1.94 -4.91 -12.48
N SER A 132 -1.23 -3.89 -12.94
CA SER A 132 -1.29 -2.55 -12.36
C SER A 132 -2.71 -1.97 -12.41
N LEU A 133 -3.42 -2.16 -13.53
CA LEU A 133 -4.82 -1.77 -13.69
C LEU A 133 -5.75 -2.54 -12.75
N VAL A 134 -5.62 -3.87 -12.68
CA VAL A 134 -6.42 -4.72 -11.79
C VAL A 134 -6.24 -4.30 -10.34
N ILE A 135 -4.99 -4.12 -9.89
CA ILE A 135 -4.65 -3.69 -8.54
C ILE A 135 -5.34 -2.37 -8.20
N ASN A 136 -5.20 -1.36 -9.06
CA ASN A 136 -5.75 -0.03 -8.83
C ASN A 136 -7.29 -0.04 -8.84
N LEU A 137 -7.91 -0.69 -9.83
CA LEU A 137 -9.37 -0.80 -9.92
C LEU A 137 -9.97 -1.50 -8.70
N VAL A 138 -9.38 -2.64 -8.30
CA VAL A 138 -9.87 -3.42 -7.18
C VAL A 138 -9.66 -2.68 -5.86
N THR A 139 -8.53 -2.00 -5.67
CA THR A 139 -8.27 -1.18 -4.49
C THR A 139 -9.33 -0.09 -4.32
N PHE A 140 -9.61 0.68 -5.38
CA PHE A 140 -10.65 1.71 -5.35
C PHE A 140 -12.05 1.12 -5.13
N LEU A 141 -12.37 -0.01 -5.77
CA LEU A 141 -13.63 -0.73 -5.55
C LEU A 141 -13.83 -1.11 -4.08
N VAL A 142 -12.81 -1.70 -3.46
CA VAL A 142 -12.83 -2.12 -2.04
C VAL A 142 -13.03 -0.90 -1.14
N ILE A 143 -12.30 0.20 -1.36
CA ILE A 143 -12.43 1.43 -0.57
C ILE A 143 -13.87 1.96 -0.64
N ILE A 144 -14.45 2.01 -1.84
CA ILE A 144 -15.79 2.54 -2.10
C ILE A 144 -16.86 1.63 -1.49
N LYS A 145 -16.74 0.31 -1.64
CA LYS A 145 -17.78 -0.63 -1.19
C LYS A 145 -17.70 -1.00 0.28
N VAL A 146 -16.51 -1.08 0.85
CA VAL A 146 -16.28 -1.68 2.17
C VAL A 146 -15.92 -0.64 3.20
N PHE A 147 -14.86 0.10 2.94
CA PHE A 147 -14.21 0.84 4.00
C PHE A 147 -14.86 2.20 4.20
N SER A 148 -14.86 3.09 3.21
CA SER A 148 -15.38 4.45 3.43
C SER A 148 -16.33 4.91 2.33
N PRO A 149 -17.54 4.32 2.17
CA PRO A 149 -18.45 4.67 1.07
C PRO A 149 -18.79 6.16 0.97
N ARG A 150 -18.76 6.90 2.10
CA ARG A 150 -19.08 8.34 2.15
C ARG A 150 -17.87 9.25 2.04
N LYS A 151 -16.65 8.75 2.28
CA LYS A 151 -15.41 9.54 2.24
C LYS A 151 -14.30 8.79 1.50
N TYR A 152 -14.67 7.96 0.54
CA TYR A 152 -13.78 7.05 -0.18
C TYR A 152 -12.61 7.80 -0.82
N ALA A 153 -12.83 8.98 -1.38
CA ALA A 153 -11.79 9.77 -2.02
C ALA A 153 -10.73 10.26 -1.02
N LEU A 154 -11.12 10.55 0.23
CA LEU A 154 -10.17 10.91 1.28
C LEU A 154 -9.36 9.69 1.74
N LEU A 155 -9.99 8.52 1.85
CA LEU A 155 -9.25 7.29 2.16
C LEU A 155 -8.32 6.87 1.01
N ALA A 156 -8.76 7.03 -0.23
CA ALA A 156 -7.94 6.82 -1.42
C ALA A 156 -6.72 7.75 -1.43
N LEU A 157 -6.87 9.03 -1.07
CA LEU A 157 -5.74 9.94 -0.91
C LEU A 157 -4.68 9.40 0.04
N PHE A 158 -5.05 8.90 1.22
CA PHE A 158 -4.09 8.33 2.18
C PHE A 158 -3.39 7.06 1.65
N ILE A 159 -4.09 6.25 0.87
CA ILE A 159 -3.53 5.03 0.27
C ILE A 159 -2.56 5.40 -0.85
N VAL A 160 -2.98 6.22 -1.82
CA VAL A 160 -2.13 6.62 -2.96
C VAL A 160 -0.93 7.45 -2.50
N ALA A 161 -1.08 8.30 -1.48
CA ALA A 161 0.03 9.06 -0.90
C ALA A 161 0.97 8.20 -0.03
N THR A 162 0.75 6.88 0.08
CA THR A 162 1.71 5.97 0.73
C THR A 162 2.72 5.49 -0.31
N PRO A 163 3.99 5.88 -0.26
CA PRO A 163 5.01 5.48 -1.27
C PRO A 163 5.07 3.99 -1.55
N ASN A 164 4.97 3.20 -0.49
CA ASN A 164 4.97 1.74 -0.55
C ASN A 164 3.80 1.18 -1.36
N PHE A 165 2.68 1.91 -1.49
CA PHE A 165 1.59 1.49 -2.35
C PHE A 165 2.06 1.37 -3.82
N ILE A 166 2.71 2.42 -4.33
CA ILE A 166 3.25 2.46 -5.70
C ILE A 166 4.50 1.57 -5.84
N GLY A 167 5.44 1.68 -4.90
CA GLY A 167 6.72 0.97 -4.96
C GLY A 167 6.55 -0.55 -4.98
N TYR A 168 5.68 -1.11 -4.15
CA TYR A 168 5.43 -2.56 -4.14
C TYR A 168 4.49 -3.03 -5.24
N GLN A 169 3.57 -2.18 -5.69
CA GLN A 169 2.76 -2.48 -6.87
C GLN A 169 3.64 -2.69 -8.10
N ALA A 170 4.73 -1.94 -8.25
CA ALA A 170 5.65 -2.06 -9.38
C ALA A 170 6.29 -3.44 -9.50
N PHE A 171 6.57 -4.12 -8.38
CA PHE A 171 7.17 -5.45 -8.40
C PHE A 171 6.17 -6.59 -8.70
N LEU A 172 4.87 -6.29 -8.79
CA LEU A 172 3.81 -7.28 -9.02
C LEU A 172 3.87 -8.52 -8.10
N LEU A 173 4.32 -8.30 -6.86
CA LEU A 173 4.51 -9.37 -5.88
C LEU A 173 3.22 -10.19 -5.70
N ARG A 174 3.32 -11.52 -5.78
CA ARG A 174 2.16 -12.42 -5.59
C ARG A 174 1.48 -12.21 -4.24
N GLN A 175 2.22 -11.90 -3.19
CA GLN A 175 1.69 -11.57 -1.85
C GLN A 175 0.76 -10.36 -1.90
N TYR A 176 1.13 -9.36 -2.68
CA TYR A 176 0.39 -8.11 -2.82
C TYR A 176 -0.93 -8.33 -3.58
N ILE A 177 -0.89 -9.11 -4.67
CA ILE A 177 -2.08 -9.51 -5.42
C ILE A 177 -3.02 -10.34 -4.53
N ALA A 178 -2.47 -11.33 -3.81
CA ALA A 178 -3.24 -12.15 -2.89
C ALA A 178 -3.95 -11.29 -1.82
N MET A 179 -3.26 -10.30 -1.25
CA MET A 179 -3.83 -9.36 -0.26
C MET A 179 -5.02 -8.58 -0.83
N ILE A 180 -4.92 -8.11 -2.07
CA ILE A 180 -6.03 -7.39 -2.73
C ILE A 180 -7.24 -8.31 -2.89
N ILE A 181 -7.03 -9.57 -3.29
CA ILE A 181 -8.10 -10.58 -3.37
C ILE A 181 -8.70 -10.84 -1.98
N PHE A 182 -7.88 -10.88 -0.92
CA PHE A 182 -8.39 -10.97 0.45
C PHE A 182 -9.29 -9.77 0.81
N PHE A 183 -8.91 -8.55 0.45
CA PHE A 183 -9.77 -7.38 0.67
C PHE A 183 -11.07 -7.43 -0.13
N VAL A 184 -11.07 -8.01 -1.34
CA VAL A 184 -12.31 -8.30 -2.08
C VAL A 184 -13.18 -9.28 -1.31
N ALA A 185 -12.60 -10.30 -0.68
CA ALA A 185 -13.35 -11.25 0.15
C ALA A 185 -14.12 -10.53 1.28
N LEU A 186 -13.57 -9.45 1.85
CA LEU A 186 -14.22 -8.64 2.89
C LEU A 186 -15.48 -7.90 2.39
N ILE A 187 -15.64 -7.66 1.08
CA ILE A 187 -16.90 -7.16 0.49
C ILE A 187 -18.04 -8.16 0.78
N TYR A 188 -17.73 -9.45 0.76
CA TYR A 188 -18.68 -10.55 0.85
C TYR A 188 -18.76 -11.15 2.25
N LEU A 189 -18.32 -10.43 3.27
CA LEU A 189 -18.22 -10.95 4.63
C LEU A 189 -19.55 -11.48 5.19
N ASP A 190 -20.68 -10.88 4.77
CA ASP A 190 -22.03 -11.35 5.13
C ASP A 190 -22.51 -12.56 4.28
N LYS A 191 -21.86 -12.83 3.15
CA LYS A 191 -22.17 -13.93 2.22
C LYS A 191 -21.10 -15.02 2.31
N LYS A 192 -21.22 -15.89 3.33
CA LYS A 192 -20.20 -16.90 3.70
C LYS A 192 -19.61 -17.70 2.52
N ILE A 193 -20.43 -18.18 1.59
CA ILE A 193 -19.96 -18.96 0.44
C ILE A 193 -18.99 -18.13 -0.42
N TRP A 194 -19.39 -16.90 -0.77
CA TRP A 194 -18.56 -15.99 -1.57
C TRP A 194 -17.32 -15.51 -0.82
N LEU A 195 -17.45 -15.22 0.49
CA LEU A 195 -16.30 -14.92 1.35
C LEU A 195 -15.25 -16.03 1.28
N TRP A 196 -15.64 -17.27 1.53
CA TRP A 196 -14.71 -18.40 1.59
C TRP A 196 -14.16 -18.77 0.21
N ALA A 197 -14.96 -18.67 -0.85
CA ALA A 197 -14.49 -18.90 -2.22
C ALA A 197 -13.41 -17.89 -2.63
N ILE A 198 -13.64 -16.60 -2.39
CA ILE A 198 -12.68 -15.54 -2.73
C ILE A 198 -11.46 -15.60 -1.81
N TYR A 199 -11.65 -15.92 -0.53
CA TYR A 199 -10.53 -16.11 0.40
C TYR A 199 -9.64 -17.29 -0.02
N LEU A 200 -10.24 -18.42 -0.42
CA LEU A 200 -9.50 -19.56 -0.97
C LEU A 200 -8.71 -19.15 -2.22
N LEU A 201 -9.31 -18.37 -3.12
CA LEU A 201 -8.59 -17.83 -4.29
C LEU A 201 -7.37 -16.98 -3.89
N SER A 202 -7.50 -16.17 -2.84
CA SER A 202 -6.38 -15.41 -2.26
C SER A 202 -5.26 -16.34 -1.75
N VAL A 203 -5.62 -17.41 -1.02
CA VAL A 203 -4.64 -18.41 -0.53
C VAL A 203 -3.98 -19.17 -1.68
N LEU A 204 -4.73 -19.52 -2.72
CA LEU A 204 -4.20 -20.16 -3.93
C LEU A 204 -3.32 -19.21 -4.75
N THR A 205 -3.47 -17.89 -4.59
CA THR A 205 -2.58 -16.90 -5.20
C THR A 205 -1.24 -16.83 -4.46
N HIS A 206 -1.27 -16.87 -3.12
CA HIS A 206 -0.08 -16.98 -2.29
C HIS A 206 -0.42 -17.56 -0.91
N ILE A 207 0.27 -18.63 -0.52
CA ILE A 207 -0.05 -19.40 0.70
C ILE A 207 0.10 -18.58 2.00
N GLY A 208 0.94 -17.55 1.98
CA GLY A 208 1.11 -16.61 3.10
C GLY A 208 -0.19 -15.93 3.55
N ASN A 209 -1.21 -15.88 2.69
CA ASN A 209 -2.52 -15.35 3.06
C ASN A 209 -3.31 -16.25 4.01
N LEU A 210 -2.84 -17.47 4.31
CA LEU A 210 -3.38 -18.28 5.42
C LEU A 210 -3.31 -17.54 6.77
N LEU A 211 -2.41 -16.57 6.91
CA LEU A 211 -2.31 -15.68 8.08
C LEU A 211 -3.63 -14.96 8.41
N PHE A 212 -4.51 -14.75 7.42
CA PHE A 212 -5.81 -14.10 7.61
C PHE A 212 -6.91 -15.04 8.12
N LEU A 213 -6.70 -16.36 8.11
CA LEU A 213 -7.71 -17.33 8.54
C LEU A 213 -8.11 -17.11 10.01
N PRO A 214 -7.18 -16.98 10.98
CA PRO A 214 -7.54 -16.66 12.36
C PRO A 214 -8.31 -15.34 12.48
N ILE A 215 -7.98 -14.35 11.65
CA ILE A 215 -8.67 -13.06 11.63
C ILE A 215 -10.13 -13.25 11.21
N LEU A 216 -10.38 -13.97 10.11
CA LEU A 216 -11.74 -14.26 9.63
C LEU A 216 -12.56 -15.14 10.59
N LEU A 217 -11.92 -15.97 11.40
CA LEU A 217 -12.60 -16.78 12.42
C LEU A 217 -12.87 -16.01 13.71
N LEU A 218 -12.00 -15.07 14.08
CA LEU A 218 -12.01 -14.39 15.37
C LEU A 218 -12.46 -12.93 15.32
N TYR A 219 -12.69 -12.33 14.15
CA TYR A 219 -13.03 -10.91 14.04
C TYR A 219 -14.29 -10.53 14.83
N ASN A 220 -15.23 -11.44 15.09
CA ASN A 220 -16.40 -11.14 15.91
C ASN A 220 -16.10 -11.07 17.42
N LYS A 221 -14.92 -11.51 17.85
CA LYS A 221 -14.43 -11.48 19.23
C LYS A 221 -13.52 -10.27 19.51
N VAL A 222 -13.72 -9.13 18.83
CA VAL A 222 -12.91 -7.88 18.99
C VAL A 222 -12.73 -7.45 20.44
N LYS A 223 -13.69 -7.76 21.34
CA LYS A 223 -13.57 -7.46 22.77
C LYS A 223 -12.27 -7.95 23.41
N ILE A 224 -11.65 -9.03 22.89
CA ILE A 224 -10.35 -9.53 23.34
C ILE A 224 -9.25 -8.48 23.10
N LEU A 225 -9.31 -7.77 21.96
CA LEU A 225 -8.35 -6.72 21.59
C LEU A 225 -8.63 -5.36 22.25
N GLU A 226 -9.85 -5.12 22.71
CA GLU A 226 -10.21 -3.90 23.45
C GLU A 226 -9.73 -3.95 24.92
N SER A 227 -9.14 -5.07 25.35
CA SER A 227 -8.60 -5.17 26.69
C SER A 227 -7.44 -4.18 26.88
N LYS A 228 -7.42 -3.52 28.04
CA LYS A 228 -6.30 -2.62 28.42
C LYS A 228 -4.95 -3.34 28.35
N ILE A 229 -4.95 -4.64 28.61
CA ILE A 229 -3.78 -5.52 28.56
C ILE A 229 -3.27 -5.63 27.12
N THR A 230 -4.13 -5.90 26.14
CA THR A 230 -3.73 -5.98 24.73
C THR A 230 -3.21 -4.64 24.23
N VAL A 231 -3.90 -3.54 24.54
CA VAL A 231 -3.44 -2.19 24.18
C VAL A 231 -2.07 -1.90 24.81
N PHE A 232 -1.89 -2.22 26.09
CA PHE A 232 -0.62 -2.08 26.80
C PHE A 232 0.51 -2.88 26.14
N PHE A 233 0.25 -4.14 25.78
CA PHE A 233 1.23 -4.95 25.05
C PHE A 233 1.57 -4.33 23.69
N VAL A 234 0.59 -3.89 22.90
CA VAL A 234 0.88 -3.26 21.59
C VAL A 234 1.68 -1.96 21.75
N VAL A 235 1.37 -1.15 22.78
CA VAL A 235 2.10 0.11 23.05
C VAL A 235 3.53 -0.17 23.51
N ILE A 236 3.72 -1.07 24.47
CA ILE A 236 5.06 -1.48 24.91
C ILE A 236 5.85 -2.04 23.74
N PHE A 237 5.23 -2.94 22.98
CA PHE A 237 5.86 -3.58 21.84
C PHE A 237 6.23 -2.56 20.76
N GLY A 238 5.39 -1.56 20.51
CA GLY A 238 5.70 -0.47 19.58
C GLY A 238 6.74 0.53 20.11
N MET A 239 6.84 0.73 21.42
CA MET A 239 7.91 1.54 22.03
C MET A 239 9.25 0.80 22.00
N THR A 240 9.30 -0.48 22.39
CA THR A 240 10.52 -1.30 22.29
C THR A 240 10.94 -1.50 20.84
N ALA A 241 9.99 -1.48 19.91
CA ALA A 241 10.24 -1.52 18.48
C ALA A 241 11.08 -0.36 17.94
N ALA A 242 10.89 0.85 18.46
CA ALA A 242 11.70 2.01 18.06
C ALA A 242 13.19 1.77 18.38
N PHE A 243 13.49 1.02 19.45
CA PHE A 243 14.84 0.75 19.97
C PHE A 243 15.36 -0.67 19.66
N SER A 244 14.71 -1.38 18.74
CA SER A 244 14.89 -2.83 18.62
C SER A 244 16.18 -3.29 17.93
N ALA A 245 16.75 -2.50 17.03
CA ALA A 245 18.04 -2.81 16.43
C ALA A 245 19.14 -2.88 17.51
N SER A 246 19.12 -1.98 18.51
CA SER A 246 20.05 -2.05 19.64
C SER A 246 19.72 -3.20 20.58
N ILE A 247 18.44 -3.49 20.87
CA ILE A 247 18.06 -4.62 21.72
C ILE A 247 18.44 -5.97 21.11
N VAL A 248 18.26 -6.16 19.79
CA VAL A 248 18.68 -7.39 19.08
C VAL A 248 20.20 -7.51 19.08
N PHE A 249 20.91 -6.40 18.89
CA PHE A 249 22.37 -6.38 18.98
C PHE A 249 22.87 -6.70 20.39
N ASP A 250 22.24 -6.14 21.42
CA ASP A 250 22.56 -6.36 22.83
C ASP A 250 22.24 -7.80 23.26
N LEU A 251 21.10 -8.35 22.82
CA LEU A 251 20.70 -9.73 23.09
C LEU A 251 21.61 -10.73 22.38
N ALA A 252 21.95 -10.50 21.11
CA ALA A 252 22.90 -11.33 20.38
C ALA A 252 24.30 -11.25 21.00
N SER A 253 24.72 -10.06 21.44
CA SER A 253 25.99 -9.86 22.16
C SER A 253 25.98 -10.54 23.52
N PHE A 254 24.84 -10.55 24.22
CA PHE A 254 24.66 -11.27 25.47
C PHE A 254 24.71 -12.78 25.26
N VAL A 255 23.96 -13.32 24.30
CA VAL A 255 23.95 -14.76 23.95
C VAL A 255 25.33 -15.23 23.47
N ALA A 256 26.03 -14.41 22.68
CA ALA A 256 27.38 -14.70 22.20
C ALA A 256 28.40 -14.88 23.34
N LYS A 257 28.22 -14.24 24.50
CA LYS A 257 29.09 -14.44 25.68
C LYS A 257 29.02 -15.86 26.26
N PHE A 258 27.93 -16.58 26.01
CA PHE A 258 27.72 -17.93 26.53
C PHE A 258 28.03 -19.04 25.51
N LEU A 259 28.45 -18.68 24.29
CA LEU A 259 28.73 -19.63 23.22
C LEU A 259 30.24 -19.78 22.99
N PRO A 260 30.69 -20.96 22.52
CA PRO A 260 32.09 -21.16 22.15
C PRO A 260 32.54 -20.18 21.06
N SER A 261 33.80 -19.75 21.12
CA SER A 261 34.41 -18.70 20.26
C SER A 261 34.05 -18.76 18.76
N PRO A 262 34.00 -19.93 18.09
CA PRO A 262 33.63 -19.99 16.67
C PRO A 262 32.17 -19.62 16.41
N TYR A 263 31.26 -19.96 17.32
CA TYR A 263 29.84 -19.68 17.19
C TYR A 263 29.51 -18.25 17.62
N SER A 264 30.18 -17.74 18.66
CA SER A 264 30.00 -16.36 19.13
C SER A 264 30.44 -15.35 18.06
N SER A 265 31.57 -15.60 17.39
CA SER A 265 32.08 -14.76 16.31
C SER A 265 31.19 -14.81 15.06
N ILE A 266 30.65 -15.97 14.67
CA ILE A 266 29.67 -16.07 13.57
C ILE A 266 28.39 -15.29 13.88
N ILE A 267 27.86 -15.42 15.10
CA ILE A 267 26.64 -14.72 15.53
C ILE A 267 26.90 -13.21 15.57
N LEU A 268 28.01 -12.77 16.14
CA LEU A 268 28.36 -11.35 16.21
C LEU A 268 28.62 -10.74 14.83
N ILE A 269 29.31 -11.43 13.92
CA ILE A 269 29.56 -10.95 12.56
C ILE A 269 28.25 -10.86 11.77
N LYS A 270 27.39 -11.88 11.86
CA LYS A 270 26.07 -11.86 11.23
C LYS A 270 25.22 -10.73 11.80
N THR A 271 25.11 -10.62 13.12
CA THR A 271 24.35 -9.54 13.78
C THR A 271 24.94 -8.15 13.54
N TYR A 272 26.26 -8.00 13.45
CA TYR A 272 26.92 -6.74 13.12
C TYR A 272 26.64 -6.32 11.68
N ARG A 273 26.70 -7.27 10.73
CA ARG A 273 26.29 -7.04 9.34
C ARG A 273 24.80 -6.65 9.28
N TYR A 274 23.94 -7.37 10.00
CA TYR A 274 22.51 -7.07 10.09
C TYR A 274 22.21 -5.71 10.75
N GLY A 275 22.94 -5.34 11.80
CA GLY A 275 22.73 -4.11 12.56
C GLY A 275 23.25 -2.86 11.85
N ARG A 276 24.32 -2.97 11.06
CA ARG A 276 24.92 -1.80 10.37
C ARG A 276 24.33 -1.54 8.99
N GLU A 277 23.92 -2.58 8.25
CA GLU A 277 23.19 -2.42 6.97
C GLU A 277 21.74 -1.94 7.22
N GLN A 278 21.10 -2.28 8.35
CA GLN A 278 19.74 -1.83 8.70
C GLN A 278 19.63 -0.38 9.20
N VAL A 279 20.70 0.21 9.74
CA VAL A 279 20.71 1.65 10.08
C VAL A 279 20.75 2.50 8.80
N ALA A 280 21.25 1.95 7.69
CA ALA A 280 21.37 2.63 6.41
C ALA A 280 20.08 2.59 5.56
N SER A 281 19.16 1.64 5.77
CA SER A 281 17.86 1.60 5.06
C SER A 281 16.74 2.25 5.89
N SER A 282 16.70 3.58 5.90
CA SER A 282 15.84 4.45 6.73
C SER A 282 14.32 4.34 6.50
N ASP A 283 13.88 3.78 5.36
CA ASP A 283 12.52 4.00 4.87
C ASP A 283 11.44 3.17 5.58
N LEU A 284 11.78 1.95 6.01
CA LEU A 284 10.88 1.13 6.83
C LEU A 284 10.69 1.73 8.23
N GLY A 285 11.69 2.47 8.73
CA GLY A 285 11.64 3.16 10.02
C GLY A 285 10.62 4.31 10.02
N ILE A 286 10.64 5.13 8.97
CA ILE A 286 9.68 6.25 8.81
C ILE A 286 8.24 5.70 8.71
N ALA A 287 8.03 4.68 7.86
CA ALA A 287 6.71 4.06 7.71
C ALA A 287 6.20 3.43 9.01
N PHE A 288 7.08 2.78 9.79
CA PHE A 288 6.71 2.22 11.10
C PHE A 288 6.33 3.31 12.09
N VAL A 289 7.18 4.34 12.26
CA VAL A 289 6.94 5.44 13.20
C VAL A 289 5.63 6.15 12.88
N GLU A 290 5.39 6.42 11.59
CA GLU A 290 4.14 6.99 11.14
C GLU A 290 2.93 6.13 11.55
N GLN A 291 2.94 4.84 11.23
CA GLN A 291 1.82 3.94 11.54
C GLN A 291 1.62 3.77 13.04
N PHE A 292 2.69 3.78 13.81
CA PHE A 292 2.62 3.78 15.28
C PHE A 292 1.99 5.06 15.83
N ILE A 293 2.36 6.24 15.30
CA ILE A 293 1.74 7.52 15.68
C ILE A 293 0.25 7.52 15.35
N VAL A 294 -0.13 7.06 14.15
CA VAL A 294 -1.54 6.95 13.73
C VAL A 294 -2.32 6.03 14.67
N PHE A 295 -1.74 4.90 15.05
CA PHE A 295 -2.32 3.98 16.02
C PHE A 295 -2.52 4.63 17.40
N MET A 296 -1.53 5.38 17.89
CA MET A 296 -1.63 6.13 19.14
C MET A 296 -2.72 7.21 19.08
N ILE A 297 -2.82 7.95 17.96
CA ILE A 297 -3.92 8.91 17.72
C ILE A 297 -5.27 8.21 17.82
N ILE A 298 -5.39 7.02 17.21
CA ILE A 298 -6.63 6.25 17.25
C ILE A 298 -6.98 5.86 18.69
N ILE A 299 -6.05 5.27 19.45
CA ILE A 299 -6.32 4.87 20.84
C ILE A 299 -6.68 6.06 21.73
N LEU A 300 -5.95 7.18 21.63
CA LEU A 300 -6.09 8.30 22.54
C LEU A 300 -7.29 9.19 22.22
N LEU A 301 -7.51 9.44 20.92
CA LEU A 301 -8.39 10.50 20.44
C LEU A 301 -9.66 10.01 19.76
N VAL A 302 -9.73 8.76 19.27
CA VAL A 302 -10.96 8.22 18.68
C VAL A 302 -11.94 7.81 19.77
N ASN A 303 -13.19 8.26 19.64
CA ASN A 303 -14.26 7.84 20.54
C ASN A 303 -14.72 6.41 20.18
N ASN A 304 -14.41 5.44 21.05
CA ASN A 304 -14.68 4.00 20.87
C ASN A 304 -16.16 3.59 20.92
N LYS A 305 -17.11 4.50 20.70
CA LYS A 305 -18.54 4.16 20.72
C LYS A 305 -18.89 3.21 19.57
N VAL A 306 -19.04 1.93 19.94
CA VAL A 306 -19.59 0.78 19.21
C VAL A 306 -19.12 0.63 17.76
N VAL A 307 -18.24 -0.34 17.54
CA VAL A 307 -17.92 -0.90 16.22
C VAL A 307 -19.17 -1.55 15.66
N LYS A 308 -19.76 -0.95 14.61
CA LYS A 308 -21.04 -1.45 14.08
C LYS A 308 -20.86 -2.45 12.93
N HIS A 309 -19.84 -2.27 12.10
CA HIS A 309 -19.72 -3.04 10.86
C HIS A 309 -18.72 -4.20 10.99
N PRO A 310 -19.03 -5.40 10.44
CA PRO A 310 -18.12 -6.54 10.46
C PRO A 310 -16.74 -6.25 9.87
N GLN A 311 -16.68 -5.45 8.82
CA GLN A 311 -15.43 -5.11 8.14
C GLN A 311 -14.55 -4.20 9.01
N GLU A 312 -15.15 -3.24 9.70
CA GLU A 312 -14.45 -2.44 10.71
C GLU A 312 -13.82 -3.31 11.81
N LYS A 313 -14.52 -4.35 12.26
CA LYS A 313 -13.97 -5.33 13.21
C LYS A 313 -12.74 -6.04 12.66
N VAL A 314 -12.76 -6.40 11.37
CA VAL A 314 -11.59 -6.99 10.69
C VAL A 314 -10.42 -6.00 10.69
N LEU A 315 -10.58 -4.73 10.27
CA LEU A 315 -9.46 -3.78 10.31
C LEU A 315 -8.92 -3.58 11.73
N LYS A 316 -9.80 -3.54 12.73
CA LYS A 316 -9.38 -3.40 14.13
C LYS A 316 -8.50 -4.56 14.59
N PHE A 317 -8.75 -5.75 14.07
CA PHE A 317 -7.94 -6.93 14.31
C PHE A 317 -6.65 -6.92 13.49
N LEU A 318 -6.75 -6.47 12.24
CA LEU A 318 -5.66 -6.37 11.28
C LEU A 318 -4.57 -5.38 11.74
N TYR A 319 -4.96 -4.24 12.31
CA TYR A 319 -4.03 -3.14 12.59
C TYR A 319 -2.94 -3.46 13.63
N PRO A 320 -3.25 -4.03 14.81
CA PRO A 320 -2.20 -4.41 15.75
C PRO A 320 -1.33 -5.55 15.21
N ILE A 321 -1.89 -6.47 14.43
CA ILE A 321 -1.13 -7.53 13.74
C ILE A 321 -0.17 -6.91 12.72
N PHE A 322 -0.66 -5.95 11.94
CA PHE A 322 0.17 -5.19 11.02
C PHE A 322 1.34 -4.55 11.76
N LEU A 323 1.10 -3.78 12.82
CA LEU A 323 2.16 -3.14 13.61
C LEU A 323 3.15 -4.16 14.18
N ALA A 324 2.67 -5.31 14.67
CA ALA A 324 3.53 -6.37 15.17
C ALA A 324 4.41 -6.97 14.06
N ILE A 325 3.85 -7.18 12.87
CA ILE A 325 4.60 -7.68 11.70
C ILE A 325 5.57 -6.62 11.17
N MET A 326 5.19 -5.33 11.14
CA MET A 326 6.13 -4.25 10.79
C MET A 326 7.33 -4.26 11.74
N PHE A 327 7.06 -4.47 13.03
CA PHE A 327 8.09 -4.51 14.05
C PHE A 327 9.00 -5.73 13.93
N MET A 328 8.43 -6.94 13.96
CA MET A 328 9.21 -8.19 13.80
C MET A 328 9.94 -8.18 12.47
N GLY A 329 9.27 -7.67 11.44
CA GLY A 329 9.77 -7.50 10.12
C GLY A 329 11.05 -6.66 10.13
N ARG A 330 11.01 -5.41 10.57
CA ARG A 330 12.14 -4.45 10.51
C ARG A 330 13.53 -5.03 10.84
N ASN A 331 13.63 -5.95 11.81
CA ASN A 331 14.91 -6.43 12.33
C ASN A 331 15.33 -7.82 11.82
N ILE A 332 14.47 -8.56 11.13
CA ILE A 332 14.79 -9.93 10.67
C ILE A 332 15.05 -9.89 9.17
N PHE A 333 16.33 -9.98 8.76
CA PHE A 333 16.73 -10.06 7.35
C PHE A 333 15.91 -11.15 6.62
N LEU A 334 15.37 -10.82 5.43
CA LEU A 334 14.45 -11.62 4.58
C LEU A 334 13.03 -11.86 5.11
N PHE A 335 12.82 -12.02 6.43
CA PHE A 335 11.48 -12.10 7.02
C PHE A 335 10.78 -10.74 7.00
N SER A 336 11.57 -9.68 7.22
CA SER A 336 11.21 -8.26 7.04
C SER A 336 10.47 -8.08 5.76
N ASN A 337 11.11 -8.43 4.66
CA ASN A 337 10.66 -8.09 3.34
C ASN A 337 9.43 -8.94 3.01
N ARG A 338 9.50 -10.27 3.14
CA ARG A 338 8.41 -11.17 2.69
C ARG A 338 7.08 -11.00 3.40
N PHE A 339 7.08 -10.69 4.71
CA PHE A 339 5.85 -10.47 5.47
C PHE A 339 5.48 -8.98 5.64
N ALA A 340 6.44 -8.04 5.61
CA ALA A 340 6.13 -6.60 5.55
C ALA A 340 5.36 -6.26 4.26
N PHE A 341 5.71 -6.88 3.13
CA PHE A 341 5.07 -6.60 1.84
C PHE A 341 3.56 -6.86 1.83
N ILE A 342 3.07 -7.71 2.75
CA ILE A 342 1.66 -8.05 2.85
C ILE A 342 0.82 -6.82 3.25
N PHE A 343 1.33 -5.91 4.09
CA PHE A 343 0.52 -4.83 4.65
C PHE A 343 1.08 -3.40 4.48
N PHE A 344 2.39 -3.23 4.31
CA PHE A 344 3.01 -1.90 4.14
C PHE A 344 2.39 -1.06 3.01
N PRO A 345 2.09 -1.65 1.83
CA PRO A 345 1.43 -0.92 0.75
C PRO A 345 0.08 -0.33 1.14
N PHE A 346 -0.61 -0.96 2.09
CA PHE A 346 -1.96 -0.60 2.50
C PHE A 346 -2.02 0.10 3.85
N GLY A 347 -0.88 0.63 4.35
CA GLY A 347 -0.85 1.40 5.59
C GLY A 347 -1.79 2.61 5.60
N GLY A 348 -2.07 3.19 4.42
CA GLY A 348 -3.07 4.24 4.24
C GLY A 348 -4.51 3.82 4.62
N LEU A 349 -4.81 2.52 4.62
CA LEU A 349 -6.13 1.99 4.94
C LEU A 349 -6.53 2.26 6.40
N PHE A 350 -5.57 2.27 7.33
CA PHE A 350 -5.85 2.44 8.76
C PHE A 350 -6.27 3.86 9.14
N TYR A 351 -6.06 4.84 8.25
CA TYR A 351 -6.63 6.18 8.39
C TYR A 351 -8.16 6.19 8.35
N TYR A 352 -8.79 5.09 7.89
CA TYR A 352 -10.22 4.84 8.03
C TYR A 352 -10.75 5.22 9.42
N PHE A 353 -10.05 4.82 10.50
CA PHE A 353 -10.54 5.07 11.86
C PHE A 353 -10.60 6.56 12.20
N ILE A 354 -9.61 7.33 11.76
CA ILE A 354 -9.56 8.79 11.97
C ILE A 354 -10.63 9.47 11.09
N ILE A 355 -10.79 9.00 9.85
CA ILE A 355 -11.73 9.56 8.86
C ILE A 355 -13.18 9.32 9.26
N GLU A 356 -13.55 8.12 9.68
CA GLU A 356 -14.95 7.78 9.98
C GLU A 356 -15.37 8.09 11.42
N HIS A 357 -14.52 7.81 12.41
CA HIS A 357 -14.94 8.01 13.80
C HIS A 357 -14.82 9.46 14.25
N LYS A 358 -15.65 9.85 15.22
CA LYS A 358 -15.54 11.16 15.86
C LYS A 358 -14.28 11.18 16.74
N LEU A 359 -13.39 12.13 16.46
CA LEU A 359 -12.29 12.45 17.38
C LEU A 359 -12.82 13.32 18.52
N LYS A 360 -12.18 13.22 19.69
CA LYS A 360 -12.50 14.04 20.86
C LYS A 360 -12.29 15.53 20.59
N ILE A 361 -11.23 15.90 19.84
CA ILE A 361 -10.84 17.29 19.53
C ILE A 361 -10.12 17.34 18.15
N PHE A 362 -10.12 18.49 17.47
CA PHE A 362 -9.27 18.86 16.31
C PHE A 362 -9.27 17.89 15.11
N LYS A 363 -10.43 17.27 14.80
CA LYS A 363 -10.50 16.27 13.72
C LYS A 363 -10.03 16.79 12.36
N ARG A 364 -10.45 18.00 12.00
CA ARG A 364 -10.15 18.58 10.67
C ARG A 364 -8.67 18.88 10.54
N GLU A 365 -8.10 19.48 11.57
CA GLU A 365 -6.70 19.90 11.64
C GLU A 365 -5.78 18.68 11.62
N ILE A 366 -6.09 17.64 12.41
CA ILE A 366 -5.32 16.39 12.43
C ILE A 366 -5.35 15.70 11.06
N ILE A 367 -6.52 15.55 10.44
CA ILE A 367 -6.63 14.95 9.11
C ILE A 367 -5.84 15.75 8.07
N SER A 368 -5.95 17.09 8.11
CA SER A 368 -5.26 17.96 7.15
C SER A 368 -3.75 17.89 7.32
N PHE A 369 -3.26 17.91 8.56
CA PHE A 369 -1.83 17.76 8.87
C PHE A 369 -1.29 16.40 8.40
N LEU A 370 -1.98 15.30 8.73
CA LEU A 370 -1.57 13.96 8.34
C LEU A 370 -1.58 13.78 6.82
N LEU A 371 -2.56 14.36 6.12
CA LEU A 371 -2.63 14.31 4.67
C LEU A 371 -1.49 15.09 4.02
N LEU A 372 -1.18 16.30 4.52
CA LEU A 372 -0.04 17.08 4.04
C LEU A 372 1.29 16.36 4.30
N ALA A 373 1.48 15.78 5.48
CA ALA A 373 2.67 15.00 5.81
C ALA A 373 2.83 13.80 4.86
N LYS A 374 1.75 13.10 4.54
CA LYS A 374 1.73 11.99 3.57
C LYS A 374 2.13 12.44 2.16
N ILE A 375 1.52 13.52 1.67
CA ILE A 375 1.84 14.06 0.34
C ILE A 375 3.29 14.55 0.30
N ALA A 376 3.78 15.21 1.36
CA ALA A 376 5.17 15.63 1.43
C ALA A 376 6.14 14.44 1.43
N TYR A 377 5.84 13.38 2.18
CA TYR A 377 6.65 12.16 2.17
C TYR A 377 6.63 11.47 0.79
N PHE A 378 5.48 11.47 0.12
CA PHE A 378 5.35 10.99 -1.25
C PHE A 378 6.21 11.78 -2.24
N ILE A 379 6.17 13.12 -2.18
CA ILE A 379 6.99 13.98 -3.03
C ILE A 379 8.48 13.74 -2.75
N TYR A 380 8.87 13.62 -1.48
CA TYR A 380 10.24 13.28 -1.10
C TYR A 380 10.67 11.94 -1.71
N PHE A 381 9.84 10.90 -1.61
CA PHE A 381 10.11 9.60 -2.22
C PHE A 381 10.27 9.69 -3.75
N MET A 382 9.38 10.41 -4.44
CA MET A 382 9.51 10.64 -5.89
C MET A 382 10.79 11.40 -6.25
N ASN A 383 11.17 12.38 -5.44
CA ASN A 383 12.39 13.15 -5.64
C ASN A 383 13.66 12.29 -5.48
N ILE A 384 13.69 11.37 -4.52
CA ILE A 384 14.79 10.40 -4.39
C ILE A 384 14.90 9.55 -5.67
N MET A 385 13.77 9.06 -6.20
CA MET A 385 13.77 8.27 -7.44
C MET A 385 14.26 9.08 -8.65
N ASN A 386 13.88 10.36 -8.74
CA ASN A 386 14.37 11.26 -9.79
C ASN A 386 15.89 11.47 -9.76
N ASN A 387 16.49 11.47 -8.57
CA ASN A 387 17.92 11.65 -8.42
C ASN A 387 18.73 10.38 -8.74
N GLY A 388 18.07 9.25 -9.00
CA GLY A 388 18.73 7.97 -9.24
C GLY A 388 19.29 7.31 -7.98
N ASP A 389 18.88 7.79 -6.80
CA ASP A 389 19.33 7.29 -5.50
C ASP A 389 18.63 5.97 -5.09
N THR A 390 17.78 5.43 -5.96
CA THR A 390 17.07 4.17 -5.77
C THR A 390 17.28 3.20 -6.92
N VAL A 391 17.16 1.91 -6.62
CA VAL A 391 17.16 0.85 -7.65
C VAL A 391 15.89 0.90 -8.52
N LEU A 392 14.78 1.40 -7.95
CA LEU A 392 13.56 1.68 -8.68
C LEU A 392 13.71 2.93 -9.55
N SER A 393 13.30 2.81 -10.80
CA SER A 393 13.21 3.90 -11.78
C SER A 393 11.86 3.79 -12.48
N PHE A 394 11.12 4.89 -12.52
CA PHE A 394 9.86 5.05 -13.24
C PHE A 394 10.01 6.20 -14.22
N MET A 395 9.21 6.22 -15.29
CA MET A 395 9.18 7.32 -16.26
C MET A 395 10.59 7.68 -16.76
N HIS A 396 11.44 6.67 -16.99
CA HIS A 396 12.85 6.83 -17.37
C HIS A 396 13.67 7.74 -16.41
N GLY A 397 13.32 7.76 -15.12
CA GLY A 397 13.97 8.58 -14.10
C GLY A 397 13.41 10.00 -13.95
N ASN A 398 12.35 10.36 -14.69
CA ASN A 398 11.74 11.70 -14.64
C ASN A 398 10.32 11.71 -14.01
N THR A 399 10.15 11.04 -12.86
CA THR A 399 8.87 10.84 -12.17
C THR A 399 8.05 12.12 -11.93
N LEU A 400 8.67 13.22 -11.48
CA LEU A 400 7.96 14.48 -11.19
C LEU A 400 7.89 15.43 -12.39
N GLY A 401 8.85 15.35 -13.30
CA GLY A 401 8.94 16.24 -14.46
C GLY A 401 8.23 15.72 -15.70
N SER A 402 7.76 14.47 -15.68
CA SER A 402 6.97 13.92 -16.77
C SER A 402 5.58 14.52 -16.82
N ASN A 403 5.22 15.08 -17.97
CA ASN A 403 3.94 15.70 -18.25
C ASN A 403 2.94 14.69 -18.85
N PHE A 404 1.73 15.14 -19.14
CA PHE A 404 0.68 14.29 -19.72
C PHE A 404 1.06 13.63 -21.06
N PHE A 405 1.79 14.30 -21.93
CA PHE A 405 2.22 13.73 -23.20
C PHE A 405 3.24 12.60 -23.00
N ASP A 406 4.14 12.72 -22.03
CA ASP A 406 5.12 11.67 -21.72
C ASP A 406 4.42 10.39 -21.22
N TYR A 407 3.30 10.53 -20.50
CA TYR A 407 2.44 9.39 -20.12
C TYR A 407 1.78 8.73 -21.34
N ILE A 408 1.36 9.52 -22.34
CA ILE A 408 0.80 8.97 -23.58
C ILE A 408 1.90 8.23 -24.35
N GLU A 409 3.08 8.84 -24.48
CA GLU A 409 4.24 8.28 -25.18
C GLU A 409 4.65 6.94 -24.56
N ILE A 410 4.79 6.86 -23.24
CA ILE A 410 5.09 5.60 -22.55
C ILE A 410 4.06 4.50 -22.83
N VAL A 411 2.77 4.85 -22.88
CA VAL A 411 1.73 3.87 -23.22
C VAL A 411 1.85 3.44 -24.66
N TYR A 412 2.06 4.39 -25.58
CA TYR A 412 2.21 4.11 -26.99
C TYR A 412 3.42 3.19 -27.23
N ASP A 413 4.60 3.62 -26.82
CA ASP A 413 5.86 2.89 -26.96
C ASP A 413 5.79 1.53 -26.26
N GLY A 414 5.23 1.48 -25.05
CA GLY A 414 5.06 0.24 -24.29
C GLY A 414 4.22 -0.79 -25.03
N PHE A 415 3.16 -0.38 -25.76
CA PHE A 415 2.34 -1.30 -26.55
C PHE A 415 2.88 -1.58 -27.96
N THR A 416 3.70 -0.70 -28.54
CA THR A 416 4.24 -0.86 -29.91
C THR A 416 5.62 -1.50 -29.95
N GLU A 417 6.52 -1.08 -29.06
CA GLU A 417 7.92 -1.52 -29.01
C GLU A 417 8.18 -2.57 -27.93
N ASP A 418 7.25 -2.70 -26.97
CA ASP A 418 7.36 -3.51 -25.77
C ASP A 418 8.54 -3.09 -24.87
N VAL A 419 8.53 -3.57 -23.63
CA VAL A 419 9.54 -3.21 -22.62
C VAL A 419 10.62 -4.28 -22.48
N LYS A 420 11.87 -3.86 -22.30
CA LYS A 420 13.01 -4.77 -22.13
C LYS A 420 13.33 -5.01 -20.66
N ILE A 421 13.78 -6.22 -20.36
CA ILE A 421 14.36 -6.54 -19.06
C ILE A 421 15.71 -5.85 -18.97
N LYS A 422 15.91 -5.03 -17.94
CA LYS A 422 17.15 -4.31 -17.75
C LYS A 422 18.19 -5.29 -17.20
N GLU A 423 19.25 -5.53 -17.96
CA GLU A 423 20.43 -6.23 -17.44
C GLU A 423 21.06 -5.33 -16.37
N LEU A 424 20.86 -5.70 -15.11
CA LEU A 424 21.58 -5.05 -14.02
C LEU A 424 23.05 -5.41 -14.22
N PRO A 425 23.99 -4.45 -14.30
CA PRO A 425 25.41 -4.78 -14.22
C PRO A 425 25.61 -5.57 -12.93
N ASP A 426 26.43 -6.63 -12.94
CA ASP A 426 26.77 -7.52 -11.82
C ASP A 426 27.00 -6.73 -10.51
N ARG A 427 25.91 -6.36 -9.86
CA ARG A 427 25.86 -5.69 -8.58
C ARG A 427 25.30 -6.75 -7.70
N ILE A 428 26.23 -7.34 -6.95
CA ILE A 428 26.03 -8.24 -5.82
C ILE A 428 24.64 -7.96 -5.25
N ILE A 429 23.74 -8.92 -5.45
CA ILE A 429 22.39 -8.94 -4.87
C ILE A 429 22.56 -8.61 -3.39
N ILE A 430 22.09 -7.42 -2.99
CA ILE A 430 22.14 -6.90 -1.60
C ILE A 430 21.07 -7.61 -0.78
#